data_AF-A0A7V9TLT6-F1
#
_entry.id   AF-A0A7V9TLT6-F1
#
_cell.length_a   1.000
_cell.length_b   1.000
_cell.length_c   1.000
_cell.angle_alpha   90.00
_cell.angle_beta   90.00
_cell.angle_gamma   90.00
#
_symmetry.space_group_name_H-M   'P 1'
#
loop_
_entity.id
_entity.type
_entity.pdbx_description
1 polymer ?
#
loop_
_entity_poly.entity_id
_entity_poly.type
_entity_poly.pdbx_seq_one_letter_code
_entity_poly.pdbx_strand_id
1 'polypeptide(L)'
;MRTKKGFTLIELLIVVVIIGILAAIAIPKFTNTKSKAYVSAMKADLRNLATAQEQYAADSAGNYKNVTVTATPTPSAVGGGMNFTPSPNVGLTTTVDNTANPKTWTTAATHSAAPGVTCTMEIAGVITGC
;
A
#
# COMPACT_ATOMS: atom_id res chain seq x y z
N MET A 1 -54.73 -5.33 -24.38
CA MET A 1 -54.09 -6.61 -24.02
C MET A 1 -52.58 -6.40 -24.03
N ARG A 2 -51.89 -6.60 -22.89
CA ARG A 2 -50.46 -6.33 -22.73
C ARG A 2 -49.70 -7.60 -23.10
N THR A 3 -49.01 -7.62 -24.23
CA THR A 3 -48.19 -8.75 -24.67
C THR A 3 -46.98 -8.87 -23.74
N LYS A 4 -46.96 -9.89 -22.87
CA LYS A 4 -45.74 -10.24 -22.14
C LYS A 4 -44.81 -10.97 -23.10
N LYS A 5 -43.81 -10.28 -23.64
CA LYS A 5 -42.67 -10.92 -24.29
C LYS A 5 -41.84 -11.62 -23.20
N GLY A 6 -41.81 -12.94 -23.21
CA GLY A 6 -40.89 -13.73 -22.39
C GLY A 6 -39.51 -13.73 -23.03
N PHE A 7 -38.46 -13.67 -22.20
CA PHE A 7 -37.08 -13.93 -22.64
C PHE A 7 -36.96 -15.37 -23.13
N THR A 8 -36.24 -15.60 -24.23
CA THR A 8 -35.93 -16.97 -24.64
C THR A 8 -34.81 -17.54 -23.78
N LEU A 9 -34.85 -18.83 -23.51
CA LEU A 9 -33.77 -19.53 -22.78
C LEU A 9 -32.43 -19.41 -23.50
N ILE A 10 -32.45 -19.36 -24.84
CA ILE A 10 -31.24 -19.21 -25.65
C ILE A 10 -30.63 -17.81 -25.51
N GLU A 11 -31.43 -16.75 -25.41
CA GLU A 11 -30.92 -15.39 -25.14
C GLU A 11 -30.21 -15.30 -23.79
N LEU A 12 -30.74 -15.95 -22.75
CA LEU A 12 -30.07 -15.99 -21.46
C LEU A 12 -28.80 -16.85 -21.50
N LEU A 13 -28.79 -17.94 -22.28
CA LEU A 13 -27.64 -18.83 -22.42
C LEU A 13 -26.45 -18.12 -23.09
N ILE A 14 -26.67 -17.41 -24.20
CA ILE A 14 -25.56 -16.69 -24.86
C ILE A 14 -24.97 -15.59 -23.97
N VAL A 15 -25.80 -14.93 -23.17
CA VAL A 15 -25.37 -13.83 -22.30
C VAL A 15 -24.45 -14.35 -21.20
N VAL A 16 -24.80 -15.46 -20.55
CA VAL A 16 -23.93 -16.05 -19.51
C VAL A 16 -22.62 -16.58 -20.09
N VAL A 17 -22.64 -17.10 -21.33
CA VAL A 17 -21.41 -17.53 -22.03
C VAL A 17 -20.49 -16.33 -22.29
N ILE A 18 -21.02 -15.22 -22.81
CA ILE A 18 -20.22 -14.01 -23.10
C ILE A 18 -19.66 -13.41 -21.80
N ILE A 19 -20.48 -13.28 -20.74
CA ILE A 19 -20.02 -12.80 -19.43
C ILE A 19 -18.95 -13.74 -18.85
N GLY A 20 -19.11 -15.06 -19.02
CA GLY A 20 -18.13 -16.05 -18.59
C GLY A 20 -16.76 -15.85 -19.25
N ILE A 21 -16.71 -15.62 -20.56
CA ILE A 21 -15.46 -15.36 -21.30
C ILE A 21 -14.81 -14.06 -20.82
N LEU A 22 -15.59 -12.98 -20.69
CA LEU A 22 -15.07 -11.69 -20.21
C LEU A 22 -14.53 -11.78 -18.77
N ALA A 23 -15.25 -12.47 -17.89
CA ALA A 23 -14.85 -12.67 -16.50
C ALA A 23 -13.54 -13.47 -16.38
N ALA A 24 -13.38 -14.52 -17.20
CA ALA A 24 -12.17 -15.36 -17.20
C ALA A 24 -10.88 -14.55 -17.49
N ILE A 25 -10.95 -13.55 -18.38
CA ILE A 25 -9.81 -12.68 -18.70
C ILE A 25 -9.66 -11.55 -17.67
N ALA A 26 -10.77 -10.96 -17.23
CA ALA A 26 -10.77 -9.77 -16.37
C ALA A 26 -10.31 -10.08 -14.94
N ILE A 27 -10.75 -11.19 -14.35
CA ILE A 27 -10.46 -11.56 -12.95
C ILE A 27 -8.95 -11.65 -12.67
N PRO A 28 -8.14 -12.44 -13.40
CA PRO A 28 -6.70 -12.55 -13.12
C PRO A 28 -5.94 -11.24 -13.38
N LYS A 29 -6.38 -10.44 -14.36
CA LYS A 29 -5.78 -9.12 -14.62
C LYS A 29 -6.06 -8.15 -13.47
N PHE A 30 -7.26 -8.17 -12.92
CA PHE A 30 -7.68 -7.31 -11.82
C PHE A 30 -6.93 -7.62 -10.51
N THR A 31 -6.73 -8.90 -10.18
CA THR A 31 -5.98 -9.30 -8.98
C THR A 31 -4.52 -8.86 -9.05
N ASN A 32 -3.86 -9.03 -10.19
CA ASN A 32 -2.47 -8.57 -10.38
C ASN A 32 -2.36 -7.04 -10.30
N THR A 33 -3.33 -6.32 -10.88
CA THR A 33 -3.36 -4.84 -10.84
C THR A 33 -3.54 -4.33 -9.40
N LYS A 34 -4.39 -4.98 -8.60
CA LYS A 34 -4.54 -4.68 -7.17
C LYS A 34 -3.25 -4.90 -6.39
N SER A 35 -2.57 -6.03 -6.60
CA SER A 35 -1.30 -6.31 -5.94
C SER A 35 -0.25 -5.22 -6.24
N LYS A 36 -0.13 -4.82 -7.51
CA LYS A 36 0.74 -3.70 -7.91
C LYS A 36 0.34 -2.36 -7.29
N ALA A 37 -0.96 -2.11 -7.16
CA ALA A 37 -1.46 -0.90 -6.49
C ALA A 37 -1.09 -0.87 -5.00
N TYR A 38 -1.18 -2.01 -4.29
CA TYR A 38 -0.74 -2.11 -2.90
C TYR A 38 0.76 -1.83 -2.75
N VAL A 39 1.59 -2.39 -3.64
CA VAL A 39 3.04 -2.11 -3.66
C VAL A 39 3.31 -0.63 -3.96
N SER A 40 2.57 -0.04 -4.89
CA SER A 40 2.69 1.40 -5.18
C SER A 40 2.33 2.26 -3.97
N ALA A 41 1.29 1.89 -3.21
CA ALA A 41 0.90 2.59 -1.99
C ALA A 41 2.00 2.51 -0.92
N MET A 42 2.56 1.32 -0.69
CA MET A 42 3.69 1.15 0.23
C MET A 42 4.91 2.01 -0.17
N LYS A 43 5.25 2.03 -1.47
CA LYS A 43 6.36 2.86 -1.97
C LYS A 43 6.10 4.35 -1.78
N ALA A 44 4.88 4.82 -2.02
CA ALA A 44 4.49 6.21 -1.80
C ALA A 44 4.57 6.59 -0.31
N ASP A 45 4.05 5.74 0.57
CA ASP A 45 4.12 5.95 2.02
C ASP A 45 5.55 5.98 2.53
N LEU A 46 6.43 5.10 2.06
CA LEU A 46 7.85 5.14 2.42
C LEU A 46 8.51 6.46 2.00
N ARG A 47 8.19 7.00 0.81
CA ARG A 47 8.73 8.29 0.33
C ARG A 47 8.21 9.45 1.17
N ASN A 48 6.92 9.44 1.48
CA ASN A 48 6.31 10.46 2.34
C ASN A 48 6.87 10.41 3.77
N LEU A 49 7.08 9.21 4.30
CA LEU A 49 7.72 9.01 5.59
C LEU A 49 9.17 9.49 5.57
N ALA A 50 9.93 9.23 4.50
CA ALA A 50 11.30 9.73 4.37
C ALA A 50 11.33 11.26 4.50
N THR A 51 10.44 11.97 3.79
CA THR A 51 10.31 13.43 3.92
C THR A 51 9.96 13.85 5.35
N ALA A 52 9.05 13.12 6.02
CA ALA A 52 8.69 13.41 7.41
C ALA A 52 9.84 13.14 8.40
N GLN A 53 10.68 12.13 8.13
CA GLN A 53 11.89 11.85 8.92
C GLN A 53 12.93 12.95 8.76
N GLU A 54 13.15 13.45 7.53
CA GLU A 54 14.07 14.57 7.31
C GLU A 54 13.56 15.87 7.96
N GLN A 55 12.25 16.13 7.90
CA GLN A 55 11.63 17.25 8.63
C GLN A 55 11.84 17.12 10.14
N TYR A 56 11.57 15.94 10.70
CA TYR A 56 11.77 15.69 12.12
C TYR A 56 13.24 15.84 12.53
N ALA A 57 14.17 15.35 11.71
CA ALA A 57 15.60 15.48 11.95
C ALA A 57 16.06 16.94 11.92
N ALA A 58 15.52 17.77 11.03
CA ALA A 58 15.79 19.21 11.00
C ALA A 58 15.41 19.89 12.33
N ASP A 59 14.29 19.49 12.92
CA ASP A 59 13.80 20.05 14.19
C ASP A 59 14.45 19.40 15.44
N SER A 60 15.03 18.21 15.29
CA SER A 60 15.49 17.36 16.41
C SER A 60 17.01 17.15 16.45
N ALA A 61 17.80 18.17 16.06
CA ALA A 61 19.28 18.13 16.05
C ALA A 61 19.84 16.95 15.21
N GLY A 62 19.22 16.70 14.07
CA GLY A 62 19.57 15.62 13.15
C GLY A 62 19.16 14.23 13.61
N ASN A 63 18.40 14.08 14.70
CA ASN A 63 17.92 12.77 15.16
C ASN A 63 16.70 12.31 14.36
N TYR A 64 16.70 11.05 13.94
CA TYR A 64 15.56 10.38 13.34
C TYR A 64 14.69 9.69 14.40
N LYS A 65 13.43 9.42 14.05
CA LYS A 65 12.45 8.85 14.98
C LYS A 65 12.10 7.42 14.63
N ASN A 66 12.02 6.56 15.65
CA ASN A 66 11.43 5.23 15.49
C ASN A 66 9.91 5.34 15.25
N VAL A 67 9.42 4.55 14.30
CA VAL A 67 8.01 4.51 13.89
C VAL A 67 7.56 3.08 13.83
N THR A 68 6.47 2.78 14.51
CA THR A 68 5.79 1.50 14.35
C THR A 68 4.32 1.79 14.11
N VAL A 69 3.85 1.44 12.93
CA VAL A 69 2.44 1.52 12.56
C VAL A 69 1.96 0.13 12.17
N THR A 70 0.88 -0.31 12.81
CA THR A 70 0.20 -1.55 12.44
C THR A 70 -0.72 -1.30 11.25
N ALA A 71 -0.73 -2.21 10.27
CA ALA A 71 -1.62 -2.13 9.12
C ALA A 71 -3.10 -2.19 9.55
N THR A 72 -3.80 -1.06 9.50
CA THR A 72 -5.22 -0.95 9.85
C THR A 72 -6.03 -0.31 8.73
N PRO A 73 -7.32 -0.66 8.57
CA PRO A 73 -8.17 -0.04 7.55
C PRO A 73 -8.46 1.44 7.82
N THR A 74 -8.31 1.89 9.07
CA THR A 74 -8.42 3.28 9.48
C THR A 74 -7.01 3.84 9.73
N PRO A 75 -6.49 4.70 8.83
CA PRO A 75 -5.21 5.37 9.04
C PRO A 75 -5.20 6.18 10.32
N SER A 76 -4.06 6.20 11.00
CA SER A 76 -3.82 7.04 12.17
C SER A 76 -2.52 7.80 11.98
N ALA A 77 -2.51 9.09 12.31
CA ALA A 77 -1.32 9.90 12.25
C ALA A 77 -0.22 9.32 13.16
N VAL A 78 1.02 9.36 12.69
CA VAL A 78 2.18 8.93 13.46
C VAL A 78 2.48 10.00 14.51
N GLY A 79 2.14 9.72 15.76
CA GLY A 79 2.36 10.65 16.86
C GLY A 79 3.84 10.94 17.16
N GLY A 80 4.07 11.92 18.05
CA GLY A 80 5.41 12.26 18.55
C GLY A 80 6.20 13.18 17.62
N GLY A 81 5.56 14.21 17.08
CA GLY A 81 6.22 15.28 16.33
C GLY A 81 6.36 15.05 14.82
N MET A 82 5.76 14.00 14.26
CA MET A 82 5.72 13.79 12.80
C MET A 82 4.33 14.03 12.25
N ASN A 83 4.23 14.84 11.21
CA ASN A 83 2.97 15.08 10.49
C ASN A 83 2.83 14.11 9.32
N PHE A 84 2.78 12.81 9.62
CA PHE A 84 2.65 11.76 8.62
C PHE A 84 1.53 10.78 8.99
N THR A 85 0.67 10.45 8.02
CA THR A 85 -0.39 9.45 8.16
C THR A 85 -0.24 8.47 7.00
N PRO A 86 0.01 7.16 7.25
CA PRO A 86 0.17 6.20 6.17
C PRO A 86 -1.16 5.90 5.47
N SER A 87 -1.08 5.30 4.29
CA SER A 87 -2.25 4.84 3.57
C SER A 87 -2.96 3.71 4.35
N PRO A 88 -4.28 3.52 4.13
CA PRO A 88 -5.01 2.41 4.75
C PRO A 88 -4.33 1.07 4.49
N ASN A 89 -4.29 0.22 5.50
CA ASN A 89 -3.75 -1.14 5.45
C ASN A 89 -2.23 -1.24 5.21
N VAL A 90 -1.49 -0.12 5.28
CA VAL A 90 -0.03 -0.12 5.25
C VAL A 90 0.51 -0.14 6.68
N GLY A 91 1.34 -1.13 6.99
CA GLY A 91 2.11 -1.20 8.22
C GLY A 91 3.53 -0.70 7.97
N LEU A 92 4.11 -0.01 8.95
CA LEU A 92 5.46 0.55 8.87
C LEU A 92 6.25 0.19 10.12
N THR A 93 7.52 -0.15 9.96
CA THR A 93 8.45 -0.36 11.08
C THR A 93 9.78 0.28 10.73
N THR A 94 10.13 1.35 11.43
CA THR A 94 11.37 2.10 11.29
C THR A 94 12.32 1.77 12.41
N THR A 95 13.51 1.34 12.04
CA THR A 95 14.67 1.21 12.93
C THR A 95 15.59 2.39 12.68
N VAL A 96 15.93 3.11 13.75
CA VAL A 96 16.82 4.29 13.70
C VAL A 96 18.09 4.01 14.49
N ASP A 97 19.22 4.50 13.98
CA ASP A 97 20.47 4.58 14.71
C ASP A 97 20.95 6.04 14.71
N ASN A 98 20.62 6.74 15.80
CA ASN A 98 21.04 8.12 16.06
C ASN A 98 22.45 8.23 16.64
N THR A 99 23.11 7.09 16.88
CA THR A 99 24.48 7.03 17.39
C THR A 99 25.50 6.82 16.28
N ALA A 100 25.07 6.31 15.13
CA ALA A 100 25.89 6.21 13.92
C ALA A 100 26.33 7.58 13.38
N ASN A 101 27.46 7.59 12.67
CA ASN A 101 27.98 8.76 11.96
C ASN A 101 28.32 8.41 10.50
N PRO A 102 27.50 8.83 9.51
CA PRO A 102 26.26 9.61 9.66
C PRO A 102 25.15 8.79 10.35
N LYS A 103 24.20 9.48 10.98
CA LYS A 103 23.00 8.86 11.57
C LYS A 103 22.20 8.16 10.49
N THR A 104 21.57 7.03 10.81
CA THR A 104 20.86 6.21 9.81
C THR A 104 19.46 5.83 10.25
N TRP A 105 18.62 5.50 9.28
CA TRP A 105 17.33 4.90 9.51
C TRP A 105 16.97 3.94 8.37
N THR A 106 16.18 2.94 8.72
CA THR A 106 15.67 1.92 7.80
C THR A 106 14.21 1.70 8.11
N THR A 107 13.33 1.73 7.10
CA THR A 107 11.91 1.48 7.28
C THR A 107 11.46 0.30 6.42
N ALA A 108 10.78 -0.66 7.03
CA ALA A 108 10.05 -1.72 6.34
C ALA A 108 8.55 -1.37 6.26
N ALA A 109 7.97 -1.46 5.08
CA ALA A 109 6.54 -1.32 4.81
C ALA A 109 5.93 -2.67 4.42
N THR A 110 4.76 -2.96 4.96
CA THR A 110 3.94 -4.15 4.63
C THR A 110 2.51 -3.72 4.32
N HIS A 111 1.76 -4.56 3.61
CA HIS A 111 0.34 -4.30 3.33
C HIS A 111 -0.51 -5.51 3.72
N SER A 112 -1.60 -5.31 4.47
CA SER A 112 -2.41 -6.42 5.01
C SER A 112 -3.03 -7.31 3.93
N ALA A 113 -3.36 -6.75 2.76
CA ALA A 113 -3.87 -7.49 1.59
C ALA A 113 -2.78 -8.04 0.65
N ALA A 114 -1.49 -7.85 0.96
CA ALA A 114 -0.36 -8.42 0.22
C ALA A 114 0.64 -9.09 1.20
N PRO A 115 0.21 -10.14 1.92
CA PRO A 115 1.06 -10.82 2.88
C PRO A 115 2.29 -11.42 2.18
N GLY A 116 3.46 -11.22 2.77
CA GLY A 116 4.74 -11.71 2.24
C GLY A 116 5.49 -10.74 1.32
N VAL A 117 4.89 -9.61 0.94
CA VAL A 117 5.60 -8.53 0.24
C VAL A 117 6.01 -7.47 1.25
N THR A 118 7.31 -7.20 1.35
CA THR A 118 7.88 -6.22 2.28
C THR A 118 8.80 -5.27 1.53
N CYS A 119 8.42 -4.01 1.46
CA CYS A 119 9.23 -2.96 0.87
C CYS A 119 10.11 -2.33 1.93
N THR A 120 11.44 -2.35 1.77
CA THR A 120 12.36 -1.66 2.67
C THR A 120 12.91 -0.41 2.01
N MET A 121 13.02 0.67 2.78
CA MET A 121 13.71 1.89 2.38
C MET A 121 14.79 2.24 3.39
N GLU A 122 15.98 2.52 2.88
CA GLU A 122 17.11 3.04 3.65
C GLU A 122 17.21 4.56 3.48
N ILE A 123 17.93 5.23 4.39
CA ILE A 123 18.17 6.69 4.36
C ILE A 123 18.66 7.23 3.01
N ALA A 124 19.39 6.43 2.23
CA ALA A 124 19.81 6.78 0.87
C ALA A 124 18.66 6.92 -0.14
N GLY A 125 17.42 6.67 0.29
CA GLY A 125 16.23 6.72 -0.56
C GLY A 125 16.12 5.56 -1.54
N VAL A 126 16.85 4.46 -1.33
CA VAL A 126 16.74 3.25 -2.15
C VAL A 126 15.62 2.39 -1.59
N ILE A 127 14.67 1.97 -2.44
CA ILE A 127 13.62 1.03 -2.06
C ILE A 127 13.96 -0.35 -2.61
N THR A 128 13.95 -1.37 -1.77
CA THR A 128 14.20 -2.78 -2.13
C THR A 128 13.13 -3.71 -1.54
N GLY A 129 13.10 -4.99 -1.94
CA GLY A 129 12.22 -6.02 -1.36
C GLY A 129 10.77 -6.03 -1.87
N CYS A 130 10.39 -5.08 -2.72
CA CYS A 130 9.18 -5.12 -3.55
C CYS A 130 9.48 -5.70 -4.94
#